data_AF-A0A329SCE6-F1
#
_entry.id   AF-A0A329SCE6-F1
#
_cell.length_a   1.000
_cell.length_b   1.000
_cell.length_c   1.000
_cell.angle_alpha   90.00
_cell.angle_beta   90.00
_cell.angle_gamma   90.00
#
_symmetry.space_group_name_H-M   'P 1'
#
loop_
_entity.id
_entity.type
_entity.pdbx_description
1 polymer ?
#
loop_
_entity_poly.entity_id
_entity_poly.type
_entity_poly.pdbx_seq_one_letter_code
_entity_poly.pdbx_strand_id
1 'polypeptide(L)'
;MLNLYPPATHSAWNGQPPSYPAGTDSTVNEIYEATKGAGTKEKQLNKALGGKTATQRGFIAKRYKELHNQSLRDLVDDETSGHYEFLLKLLASPLPEAEAGILRKATKGLGTKEDLIYPVVVGRTNVEINILKKTYYETYGEDLGSVLDSDLHGDYKKVILASLQAALVPYDANIHNAAKVEADVEKLYKTGRGKMGTDEEGFVGVLVASPPEHMRAVAAAYEKKYEESLVKAAAHEFSGDAEKAVLFLIRMITEPLDLLAELFEEAMKGFGTDENALSSAVVRYHIVLRDIKPVYKKKFGKELRERIAEEVSGDYGELLLSVFDARD
;
A
#
# COMPACT_ATOMS: atom_id res chain seq x y z
N MET A 1 2.37 4.86 11.83
CA MET A 1 1.79 4.59 10.50
C MET A 1 2.21 5.71 9.55
N LEU A 2 2.40 5.42 8.27
CA LEU A 2 3.12 6.29 7.34
C LEU A 2 2.28 7.41 6.69
N ASN A 3 0.96 7.49 6.95
CA ASN A 3 0.02 8.48 6.39
C ASN A 3 0.31 8.80 4.91
N LEU A 4 0.05 7.83 4.04
CA LEU A 4 0.45 7.83 2.64
C LEU A 4 -0.45 8.71 1.77
N TYR A 5 -1.68 8.98 2.20
CA TYR A 5 -2.58 9.85 1.43
C TYR A 5 -2.17 11.32 1.58
N PRO A 6 -1.84 12.02 0.48
CA PRO A 6 -1.42 13.41 0.58
C PRO A 6 -2.61 14.30 1.04
N PRO A 7 -2.35 15.45 1.68
CA PRO A 7 -3.40 16.37 2.15
C PRO A 7 -4.45 16.74 1.09
N ALA A 8 -4.04 16.85 -0.18
CA ALA A 8 -4.96 17.10 -1.29
C ALA A 8 -6.03 16.01 -1.46
N THR A 9 -5.70 14.74 -1.17
CA THR A 9 -6.65 13.62 -1.16
C THR A 9 -7.70 13.80 -0.06
N HIS A 10 -7.26 14.20 1.14
CA HIS A 10 -8.17 14.54 2.24
C HIS A 10 -9.05 15.75 1.90
N SER A 11 -8.52 16.76 1.20
CA SER A 11 -9.29 17.94 0.78
C SER A 11 -10.29 17.64 -0.34
N ALA A 12 -9.92 16.81 -1.32
CA ALA A 12 -10.82 16.35 -2.38
C ALA A 12 -11.99 15.55 -1.79
N TRP A 13 -11.69 14.70 -0.79
CA TRP A 13 -12.71 14.02 0.01
C TRP A 13 -13.69 14.98 0.70
N ASN A 14 -13.20 16.15 1.11
CA ASN A 14 -14.01 17.19 1.77
C ASN A 14 -14.69 18.17 0.78
N GLY A 15 -14.70 17.88 -0.53
CA GLY A 15 -15.52 18.59 -1.51
C GLY A 15 -15.01 19.97 -1.96
N GLN A 16 -13.72 20.27 -1.80
CA GLN A 16 -13.14 21.53 -2.30
C GLN A 16 -12.77 21.42 -3.79
N PRO A 17 -13.26 22.32 -4.67
CA PRO A 17 -12.95 22.28 -6.09
C PRO A 17 -11.46 22.62 -6.33
N PRO A 18 -10.69 21.74 -6.98
CA PRO A 18 -9.29 22.00 -7.26
C PRO A 18 -9.10 23.11 -8.29
N SER A 19 -8.24 24.08 -8.00
CA SER A 19 -7.55 24.82 -9.07
C SER A 19 -6.45 23.93 -9.64
N TYR A 20 -6.41 23.75 -10.96
CA TYR A 20 -5.42 22.90 -11.62
C TYR A 20 -4.03 23.56 -11.55
N PRO A 21 -2.99 22.83 -11.11
CA PRO A 21 -1.61 23.32 -11.17
C PRO A 21 -1.19 23.64 -12.61
N ALA A 22 -0.31 24.63 -12.75
CA ALA A 22 0.30 24.96 -14.03
C ALA A 22 0.94 23.71 -14.67
N GLY A 23 0.73 23.52 -15.98
CA GLY A 23 1.24 22.38 -16.73
C GLY A 23 0.30 21.16 -16.78
N THR A 24 -0.79 21.13 -16.00
CA THR A 24 -1.76 20.01 -16.03
C THR A 24 -2.32 19.79 -17.44
N ASP A 25 -2.84 20.84 -18.08
CA ASP A 25 -3.40 20.75 -19.45
C ASP A 25 -2.33 20.36 -20.48
N SER A 26 -1.08 20.81 -20.32
CA SER A 26 0.03 20.39 -21.19
C SER A 26 0.28 18.89 -21.08
N THR A 27 0.37 18.37 -19.86
CA THR A 27 0.55 16.93 -19.64
C THR A 27 -0.61 16.12 -20.17
N VAL A 28 -1.86 16.58 -20.00
CA VAL A 28 -3.04 15.90 -20.57
C VAL A 28 -2.93 15.82 -22.10
N ASN A 29 -2.55 16.92 -22.76
CA ASN A 29 -2.34 16.94 -24.21
C ASN A 29 -1.17 16.04 -24.65
N GLU A 30 -0.07 16.00 -23.89
CA GLU A 30 1.07 15.11 -24.15
C GLU A 30 0.65 13.64 -24.10
N ILE A 31 -0.17 13.26 -23.11
CA ILE A 31 -0.73 11.90 -23.01
C ILE A 31 -1.61 11.61 -24.22
N TYR A 32 -2.55 12.51 -24.53
CA TYR A 32 -3.47 12.32 -25.66
C TYR A 32 -2.72 12.15 -26.99
N GLU A 33 -1.70 12.98 -27.27
CA GLU A 33 -0.92 12.85 -28.50
C GLU A 33 0.00 11.62 -28.51
N ALA A 34 0.35 11.08 -27.36
CA ALA A 34 1.10 9.82 -27.24
C ALA A 34 0.23 8.59 -27.56
N THR A 35 -1.08 8.65 -27.32
CA THR A 35 -2.03 7.53 -27.55
C THR A 35 -2.90 7.75 -28.80
N LYS A 36 -2.62 8.79 -29.59
CA LYS A 36 -3.43 9.12 -30.77
C LYS A 36 -2.94 8.37 -32.01
N GLY A 37 -3.85 7.61 -32.62
CA GLY A 37 -3.61 6.91 -33.88
C GLY A 37 -3.48 5.41 -33.68
N ALA A 38 -2.81 4.72 -34.61
CA ALA A 38 -2.56 3.30 -34.48
C ALA A 38 -1.36 3.05 -33.56
N GLY A 39 -1.58 2.37 -32.45
CA GLY A 39 -0.57 2.05 -31.45
C GLY A 39 -0.24 3.23 -30.53
N THR A 40 0.56 2.93 -29.51
CA THR A 40 0.96 3.90 -28.48
C THR A 40 2.40 4.35 -28.71
N LYS A 41 2.72 5.61 -28.36
CA LYS A 41 4.09 6.13 -28.32
C LYS A 41 4.61 6.04 -26.89
N GLU A 42 5.04 4.86 -26.46
CA GLU A 42 5.37 4.52 -25.07
C GLU A 42 6.39 5.49 -24.46
N LYS A 43 7.43 5.86 -25.20
CA LYS A 43 8.43 6.85 -24.74
C LYS A 43 7.84 8.22 -24.42
N GLN A 44 6.84 8.67 -25.19
CA GLN A 44 6.17 9.95 -24.94
C GLN A 44 5.25 9.83 -23.73
N LEU A 45 4.50 8.72 -23.64
CA LEU A 45 3.62 8.43 -22.50
C LEU A 45 4.42 8.32 -21.18
N ASN A 46 5.56 7.64 -21.21
CA ASN A 46 6.49 7.51 -20.08
C ASN A 46 6.99 8.88 -19.61
N LYS A 47 7.37 9.75 -20.55
CA LYS A 47 7.81 11.11 -20.23
C LYS A 47 6.69 11.94 -19.61
N ALA A 48 5.45 11.79 -20.09
CA ALA A 48 4.31 12.54 -19.60
C ALA A 48 3.95 12.15 -18.15
N LEU A 49 3.88 10.83 -17.85
CA LEU A 49 3.41 10.32 -16.56
C LEU A 49 4.52 9.98 -15.55
N GLY A 50 5.67 9.49 -16.00
CA GLY A 50 6.70 8.91 -15.13
C GLY A 50 7.24 9.89 -14.09
N GLY A 51 7.38 11.17 -14.44
CA GLY A 51 7.89 12.20 -13.52
C GLY A 51 6.84 12.84 -12.61
N LYS A 52 5.62 12.32 -12.52
CA LYS A 52 4.50 12.99 -11.83
C LYS A 52 4.29 12.48 -10.41
N THR A 53 4.21 13.41 -9.46
CA THR A 53 3.89 13.10 -8.05
C THR A 53 2.46 12.55 -7.92
N ALA A 54 2.15 11.89 -6.80
CA ALA A 54 0.80 11.36 -6.55
C ALA A 54 -0.29 12.45 -6.65
N THR A 55 0.02 13.65 -6.16
CA THR A 55 -0.86 14.82 -6.26
C THR A 55 -1.06 15.27 -7.71
N GLN A 56 0.02 15.39 -8.49
CA GLN A 56 -0.07 15.75 -9.91
C GLN A 56 -0.88 14.74 -10.71
N ARG A 57 -0.65 13.44 -10.48
CA ARG A 57 -1.40 12.35 -11.11
C ARG A 57 -2.91 12.48 -10.89
N GLY A 58 -3.33 12.82 -9.66
CA GLY A 58 -4.74 13.07 -9.37
C GLY A 58 -5.35 14.24 -10.18
N PHE A 59 -4.62 15.35 -10.32
CA PHE A 59 -5.07 16.46 -11.17
C PHE A 59 -5.13 16.09 -12.64
N ILE A 60 -4.12 15.37 -13.15
CA ILE A 60 -4.05 14.91 -14.54
C ILE A 60 -5.21 13.96 -14.85
N ALA A 61 -5.46 12.96 -14.01
CA ALA A 61 -6.53 11.99 -14.19
C ALA A 61 -7.91 12.68 -14.27
N LYS A 62 -8.18 13.60 -13.34
CA LYS A 62 -9.41 14.38 -13.32
C LYS A 62 -9.53 15.25 -14.58
N ARG A 63 -8.48 15.97 -14.92
CA ARG A 63 -8.47 16.90 -16.06
C ARG A 63 -8.62 16.18 -17.40
N TYR A 64 -8.00 15.00 -17.54
CA TYR A 64 -8.15 14.16 -18.73
C TYR A 64 -9.61 13.79 -18.97
N LYS A 65 -10.32 13.35 -17.91
CA LYS A 65 -11.75 13.03 -18.00
C LYS A 65 -12.60 14.23 -18.40
N GLU A 66 -12.31 15.42 -17.87
CA GLU A 66 -13.03 16.66 -18.23
C GLU A 66 -12.83 17.07 -19.69
N LEU A 67 -11.61 16.89 -20.23
CA LEU A 67 -11.27 17.34 -21.59
C LEU A 67 -11.62 16.32 -22.67
N HIS A 68 -11.57 15.03 -22.37
CA HIS A 68 -11.73 13.96 -23.36
C HIS A 68 -12.99 13.11 -23.17
N ASN A 69 -13.74 13.30 -22.07
CA ASN A 69 -14.93 12.50 -21.72
C ASN A 69 -14.66 10.97 -21.68
N GLN A 70 -13.42 10.60 -21.39
CA GLN A 70 -12.93 9.23 -21.17
C GLN A 70 -12.01 9.28 -19.95
N SER A 71 -12.05 8.28 -19.06
CA SER A 71 -11.10 8.26 -17.95
C SER A 71 -9.71 7.92 -18.46
N LEU A 72 -8.67 8.48 -17.86
CA LEU A 72 -7.29 8.16 -18.23
C LEU A 72 -6.98 6.66 -18.00
N ARG A 73 -7.65 6.03 -17.03
CA ARG A 73 -7.51 4.60 -16.76
C ARG A 73 -8.09 3.73 -17.87
N ASP A 74 -9.23 4.13 -18.44
CA ASP A 74 -9.86 3.42 -19.56
C ASP A 74 -9.01 3.56 -20.82
N LEU A 75 -8.46 4.74 -21.09
CA LEU A 75 -7.50 4.94 -22.18
C LEU A 75 -6.32 3.97 -22.08
N VAL A 76 -5.76 3.81 -20.87
CA VAL A 76 -4.63 2.89 -20.66
C VAL A 76 -5.04 1.43 -20.90
N ASP A 77 -6.26 1.04 -20.54
CA ASP A 77 -6.82 -0.30 -20.82
C ASP A 77 -6.94 -0.57 -22.32
N ASP A 78 -7.35 0.43 -23.10
CA ASP A 78 -7.51 0.32 -24.55
C ASP A 78 -6.16 0.26 -25.29
N GLU A 79 -5.13 0.93 -24.76
CA GLU A 79 -3.87 1.19 -25.47
C GLU A 79 -2.73 0.24 -25.10
N THR A 80 -2.74 -0.32 -23.89
CA THR A 80 -1.57 -1.02 -23.34
C THR A 80 -1.94 -2.37 -22.76
N SER A 81 -0.94 -3.25 -22.56
CA SER A 81 -1.16 -4.55 -21.94
C SER A 81 -0.09 -4.94 -20.91
N GLY A 82 -0.41 -5.91 -20.06
CA GLY A 82 0.56 -6.60 -19.20
C GLY A 82 1.04 -5.77 -18.01
N HIS A 83 2.33 -5.90 -17.65
CA HIS A 83 2.90 -5.20 -16.50
C HIS A 83 3.04 -3.68 -16.73
N TYR A 84 3.27 -3.29 -17.99
CA TYR A 84 3.32 -1.89 -18.39
C TYR A 84 1.95 -1.21 -18.20
N GLU A 85 0.88 -1.85 -18.67
CA GLU A 85 -0.50 -1.41 -18.46
C GLU A 85 -0.86 -1.32 -16.98
N PHE A 86 -0.48 -2.33 -16.19
CA PHE A 86 -0.74 -2.31 -14.75
C PHE A 86 -0.11 -1.10 -14.08
N LEU A 87 1.18 -0.83 -14.33
CA LEU A 87 1.87 0.35 -13.80
C LEU A 87 1.21 1.64 -14.29
N LEU A 88 0.93 1.78 -15.58
CA LEU A 88 0.25 2.95 -16.13
C LEU A 88 -1.12 3.20 -15.49
N LYS A 89 -1.91 2.15 -15.22
CA LYS A 89 -3.21 2.27 -14.53
C LYS A 89 -3.05 2.82 -13.11
N LEU A 90 -1.96 2.46 -12.41
CA LEU A 90 -1.65 3.04 -11.10
C LEU A 90 -1.21 4.51 -11.22
N LEU A 91 -0.54 4.90 -12.31
CA LEU A 91 -0.13 6.29 -12.56
C LEU A 91 -1.27 7.17 -13.09
N ALA A 92 -2.25 6.57 -13.75
CA ALA A 92 -3.44 7.20 -14.33
C ALA A 92 -4.51 7.58 -13.31
N SER A 93 -4.27 7.35 -12.02
CA SER A 93 -5.26 7.50 -10.96
C SER A 93 -4.67 8.19 -9.72
N PRO A 94 -5.47 8.92 -8.92
CA PRO A 94 -5.10 9.26 -7.54
C PRO A 94 -4.72 8.01 -6.73
N LEU A 95 -3.88 8.18 -5.69
CA LEU A 95 -3.37 7.04 -4.91
C LEU A 95 -4.47 6.12 -4.34
N PRO A 96 -5.60 6.61 -3.78
CA PRO A 96 -6.68 5.73 -3.34
C PRO A 96 -7.29 4.86 -4.45
N GLU A 97 -7.45 5.42 -5.66
CA GLU A 97 -7.96 4.68 -6.82
C GLU A 97 -6.92 3.68 -7.34
N ALA A 98 -5.63 4.05 -7.32
CA ALA A 98 -4.53 3.14 -7.65
C ALA A 98 -4.52 1.94 -6.69
N GLU A 99 -4.64 2.18 -5.38
CA GLU A 99 -4.71 1.12 -4.36
C GLU A 99 -5.96 0.25 -4.47
N ALA A 100 -7.13 0.85 -4.77
CA ALA A 100 -8.32 0.09 -5.11
C ALA A 100 -8.09 -0.80 -6.34
N GLY A 101 -7.33 -0.32 -7.33
CA GLY A 101 -6.85 -1.09 -8.48
C GLY A 101 -5.92 -2.25 -8.13
N ILE A 102 -5.02 -2.09 -7.16
CA ILE A 102 -4.17 -3.17 -6.64
C ILE A 102 -5.06 -4.26 -6.02
N LEU A 103 -6.00 -3.87 -5.16
CA LEU A 103 -6.94 -4.82 -4.54
C LEU A 103 -7.83 -5.51 -5.57
N ARG A 104 -8.29 -4.80 -6.60
CA ARG A 104 -9.05 -5.39 -7.71
C ARG A 104 -8.22 -6.43 -8.47
N LYS A 105 -6.95 -6.13 -8.76
CA LYS A 105 -6.02 -7.07 -9.42
C LYS A 105 -5.72 -8.30 -8.57
N ALA A 106 -5.75 -8.15 -7.25
CA ALA A 106 -5.49 -9.23 -6.31
C ALA A 106 -6.67 -10.18 -6.11
N THR A 107 -7.90 -9.70 -6.33
CA THR A 107 -9.16 -10.41 -6.06
C THR A 107 -9.82 -10.97 -7.32
N LYS A 108 -9.51 -10.42 -8.50
CA LYS A 108 -10.08 -10.90 -9.77
C LYS A 108 -9.17 -11.92 -10.46
N GLY A 109 -9.74 -13.05 -10.86
CA GLY A 109 -9.09 -14.10 -11.63
C GLY A 109 -9.20 -15.47 -10.97
N LEU A 110 -8.35 -16.40 -11.38
CA LEU A 110 -8.20 -17.68 -10.70
C LEU A 110 -7.21 -17.52 -9.56
N GLY A 111 -7.67 -17.75 -8.33
CA GLY A 111 -6.90 -17.57 -7.11
C GLY A 111 -6.79 -16.10 -6.68
N THR A 112 -6.42 -15.92 -5.41
CA THR A 112 -6.17 -14.62 -4.81
C THR A 112 -4.66 -14.33 -4.80
N LYS A 113 -4.28 -13.05 -4.79
CA LYS A 113 -2.88 -12.61 -4.63
C LYS A 113 -2.72 -11.92 -3.29
N GLU A 114 -2.60 -12.72 -2.24
CA GLU A 114 -2.54 -12.30 -0.84
C GLU A 114 -1.41 -11.28 -0.59
N ASP A 115 -0.28 -11.43 -1.28
CA ASP A 115 0.89 -10.55 -1.18
C ASP A 115 0.65 -9.12 -1.69
N LEU A 116 -0.41 -8.90 -2.50
CA LEU A 116 -0.84 -7.56 -2.91
C LEU A 116 -1.87 -6.95 -1.96
N ILE A 117 -2.56 -7.76 -1.15
CA ILE A 117 -3.68 -7.31 -0.31
C ILE A 117 -3.16 -6.76 1.02
N TYR A 118 -2.37 -7.54 1.76
CA TYR A 118 -1.99 -7.14 3.12
C TYR A 118 -1.19 -5.84 3.16
N PRO A 119 -0.25 -5.54 2.22
CA PRO A 119 0.47 -4.28 2.28
C PRO A 119 -0.49 -3.09 2.15
N VAL A 120 -1.56 -3.24 1.36
CA VAL A 120 -2.56 -2.18 1.12
C VAL A 120 -3.54 -2.05 2.27
N VAL A 121 -4.03 -3.13 2.87
CA VAL A 121 -5.10 -3.06 3.89
C VAL A 121 -4.56 -2.80 5.30
N VAL A 122 -3.42 -3.41 5.64
CA VAL A 122 -2.90 -3.44 7.01
C VAL A 122 -2.11 -2.17 7.33
N GLY A 123 -2.15 -1.74 8.60
CA GLY A 123 -1.36 -0.60 9.10
C GLY A 123 -1.86 0.75 8.59
N ARG A 124 -3.18 0.88 8.40
CA ARG A 124 -3.86 2.10 7.96
C ARG A 124 -4.44 2.89 9.11
N THR A 125 -4.50 4.21 8.93
CA THR A 125 -5.32 5.07 9.79
C THR A 125 -6.81 4.89 9.49
N ASN A 126 -7.68 5.25 10.45
CA ASN A 126 -9.13 5.25 10.24
C ASN A 126 -9.55 6.12 9.05
N VAL A 127 -8.83 7.22 8.80
CA VAL A 127 -9.15 8.13 7.70
C VAL A 127 -8.82 7.46 6.36
N GLU A 128 -7.61 6.93 6.21
CA GLU A 128 -7.17 6.30 4.95
C GLU A 128 -7.99 5.04 4.62
N ILE A 129 -8.29 4.18 5.61
CA ILE A 129 -9.06 2.96 5.34
C ILE A 129 -10.49 3.28 4.90
N ASN A 130 -11.10 4.33 5.44
CA ASN A 130 -12.44 4.78 5.04
C ASN A 130 -12.43 5.44 3.65
N ILE A 131 -11.39 6.20 3.32
CA ILE A 131 -11.19 6.72 1.96
C ILE A 131 -11.07 5.55 0.98
N LEU A 132 -10.21 4.57 1.26
CA LEU A 132 -10.01 3.40 0.40
C LEU A 132 -11.30 2.62 0.15
N LYS A 133 -12.08 2.34 1.21
CA LYS A 133 -13.38 1.63 1.09
C LYS A 133 -14.35 2.37 0.18
N LYS A 134 -14.54 3.68 0.39
CA LYS A 134 -15.47 4.46 -0.44
C LYS A 134 -14.96 4.59 -1.87
N THR A 135 -13.66 4.83 -2.07
CA THR A 135 -13.07 4.90 -3.40
C THR A 135 -13.25 3.57 -4.14
N TYR A 136 -13.06 2.43 -3.46
CA TYR A 136 -13.30 1.11 -4.08
C TYR A 136 -14.76 0.96 -4.52
N TYR A 137 -15.72 1.33 -3.66
CA TYR A 137 -17.14 1.31 -4.00
C TYR A 137 -17.50 2.26 -5.15
N GLU A 138 -17.01 3.50 -5.13
CA GLU A 138 -17.24 4.49 -6.19
C GLU A 138 -16.64 4.05 -7.53
N THR A 139 -15.50 3.35 -7.50
CA THR A 139 -14.79 2.90 -8.72
C THR A 139 -15.40 1.62 -9.32
N TYR A 140 -15.77 0.64 -8.48
CA TYR A 140 -16.14 -0.70 -8.93
C TYR A 140 -17.59 -1.08 -8.65
N GLY A 141 -18.34 -0.28 -7.88
CA GLY A 141 -19.72 -0.60 -7.50
C GLY A 141 -19.86 -1.79 -6.54
N GLU A 142 -18.76 -2.23 -5.93
CA GLU A 142 -18.69 -3.39 -5.02
C GLU A 142 -18.18 -2.90 -3.64
N ASP A 143 -18.71 -3.45 -2.55
CA ASP A 143 -18.19 -3.17 -1.20
C ASP A 143 -16.87 -3.93 -0.97
N LEU A 144 -15.80 -3.21 -0.64
CA LEU A 144 -14.47 -3.81 -0.45
C LEU A 144 -14.45 -4.88 0.64
N GLY A 145 -15.20 -4.67 1.73
CA GLY A 145 -15.28 -5.66 2.82
C GLY A 145 -15.92 -6.96 2.34
N SER A 146 -16.99 -6.86 1.56
CA SER A 146 -17.69 -8.00 0.99
C SER A 146 -16.84 -8.77 -0.02
N VAL A 147 -16.07 -8.06 -0.86
CA VAL A 147 -15.13 -8.70 -1.81
C VAL A 147 -14.02 -9.46 -1.07
N LEU A 148 -13.41 -8.84 -0.06
CA LEU A 148 -12.36 -9.52 0.70
C LEU A 148 -12.93 -10.65 1.58
N ASP A 149 -14.17 -10.53 2.04
CA ASP A 149 -14.85 -11.60 2.76
C ASP A 149 -15.11 -12.83 1.87
N SER A 150 -15.46 -12.63 0.59
CA SER A 150 -15.72 -13.72 -0.35
C SER A 150 -14.45 -14.43 -0.83
N ASP A 151 -13.37 -13.66 -1.05
CA ASP A 151 -12.17 -14.16 -1.73
C ASP A 151 -11.09 -14.70 -0.79
N LEU A 152 -11.21 -14.40 0.51
CA LEU A 152 -10.25 -14.82 1.52
C LEU A 152 -10.79 -15.94 2.40
N HIS A 153 -9.89 -16.71 2.99
CA HIS A 153 -10.23 -17.81 3.88
C HIS A 153 -9.34 -17.85 5.13
N GLY A 154 -9.75 -18.65 6.11
CA GLY A 154 -8.97 -18.94 7.32
C GLY A 154 -8.58 -17.71 8.13
N ASP A 155 -7.43 -17.79 8.80
CA ASP A 155 -6.96 -16.71 9.68
C ASP A 155 -6.48 -15.48 8.89
N TYR A 156 -6.07 -15.66 7.64
CA TYR A 156 -5.73 -14.53 6.77
C TYR A 156 -6.95 -13.62 6.55
N LYS A 157 -8.12 -14.20 6.24
CA LYS A 157 -9.38 -13.46 6.17
C LYS A 157 -9.67 -12.70 7.47
N LYS A 158 -9.51 -13.36 8.63
CA LYS A 158 -9.74 -12.72 9.94
C LYS A 158 -8.84 -11.51 10.15
N VAL A 159 -7.54 -11.63 9.85
CA VAL A 159 -6.56 -10.53 9.99
C VAL A 159 -6.91 -9.34 9.08
N ILE A 160 -7.22 -9.62 7.81
CA ILE A 160 -7.55 -8.58 6.83
C ILE A 160 -8.86 -7.88 7.19
N LEU A 161 -9.91 -8.63 7.54
CA LEU A 161 -11.19 -8.03 7.93
C LEU A 161 -11.10 -7.26 9.25
N ALA A 162 -10.35 -7.76 10.23
CA ALA A 162 -10.09 -7.02 11.46
C ALA A 162 -9.37 -5.69 11.17
N SER A 163 -8.36 -5.70 10.31
CA SER A 163 -7.64 -4.48 9.89
C SER A 163 -8.53 -3.50 9.12
N LEU A 164 -9.47 -4.03 8.34
CA LEU A 164 -10.43 -3.25 7.57
C LEU A 164 -11.51 -2.62 8.47
N GLN A 165 -11.97 -3.32 9.51
CA GLN A 165 -13.14 -2.95 10.32
C GLN A 165 -12.80 -2.25 11.63
N ALA A 166 -11.63 -2.51 12.21
CA ALA A 166 -11.27 -1.96 13.50
C ALA A 166 -11.19 -0.43 13.46
N ALA A 167 -11.67 0.18 14.55
CA ALA A 167 -11.48 1.59 14.79
C ALA A 167 -10.23 1.79 15.65
N LEU A 168 -9.14 2.25 15.02
CA LEU A 168 -7.94 2.67 15.73
C LEU A 168 -8.32 3.79 16.71
N VAL A 169 -8.12 3.58 18.01
CA VAL A 169 -8.45 4.61 18.99
C VAL A 169 -7.40 5.72 18.95
N PRO A 170 -7.77 7.00 19.16
CA PRO A 170 -6.80 8.06 19.33
C PRO A 170 -5.91 7.81 20.56
N TYR A 171 -4.65 8.23 20.48
CA TYR A 171 -3.78 8.19 21.64
C TYR A 171 -4.27 9.16 22.72
N ASP A 172 -4.34 8.65 23.95
CA ASP A 172 -4.68 9.38 25.18
C ASP A 172 -3.76 8.89 26.29
N ALA A 173 -2.95 9.80 26.86
CA ALA A 173 -1.96 9.45 27.87
C ALA A 173 -2.57 8.98 29.21
N ASN A 174 -3.83 9.32 29.49
CA ASN A 174 -4.53 8.86 30.69
C ASN A 174 -4.96 7.39 30.56
N ILE A 175 -5.29 6.95 29.34
CA ILE A 175 -5.71 5.58 29.03
C ILE A 175 -4.49 4.71 28.71
N HIS A 176 -3.61 5.19 27.83
CA HIS A 176 -2.45 4.46 27.30
C HIS A 176 -1.22 4.66 28.21
N ASN A 177 -1.44 4.46 29.51
CA ASN A 177 -0.43 4.58 30.55
C ASN A 177 0.30 3.23 30.78
N ALA A 178 1.26 3.22 31.71
CA ALA A 178 2.06 2.03 32.02
C ALA A 178 1.23 0.80 32.43
N ALA A 179 0.12 0.98 33.16
CA ALA A 179 -0.74 -0.12 33.55
C ALA A 179 -1.48 -0.72 32.35
N LYS A 180 -1.92 0.10 31.39
CA LYS A 180 -2.51 -0.39 30.14
C LYS A 180 -1.48 -1.09 29.26
N VAL A 181 -0.24 -0.61 29.22
CA VAL A 181 0.86 -1.28 28.53
C VAL A 181 1.08 -2.67 29.12
N GLU A 182 1.20 -2.78 30.44
CA GLU A 182 1.36 -4.09 31.11
C GLU A 182 0.16 -5.01 30.86
N ALA A 183 -1.06 -4.49 30.93
CA ALA A 183 -2.27 -5.26 30.65
C ALA A 183 -2.31 -5.82 29.22
N ASP A 184 -1.90 -5.03 28.22
CA ASP A 184 -1.85 -5.48 26.82
C ASP A 184 -0.69 -6.43 26.55
N VAL A 185 0.46 -6.25 27.20
CA VAL A 185 1.57 -7.22 27.17
C VAL A 185 1.09 -8.59 27.65
N GLU A 186 0.43 -8.62 28.81
CA GLU A 186 -0.14 -9.85 29.37
C GLU A 186 -1.23 -10.45 28.49
N LYS A 187 -2.07 -9.60 27.88
CA LYS A 187 -3.11 -10.05 26.96
C LYS A 187 -2.50 -10.71 25.74
N LEU A 188 -1.56 -10.04 25.07
CA LEU A 188 -0.87 -10.56 23.89
C LEU A 188 -0.16 -11.88 24.18
N TYR A 189 0.52 -11.98 25.34
CA TYR A 189 1.19 -13.20 25.75
C TYR A 189 0.22 -14.36 25.99
N LYS A 190 -0.90 -14.11 26.67
CA LYS A 190 -1.91 -15.15 26.93
C LYS A 190 -2.58 -15.60 25.64
N THR A 191 -2.93 -14.67 24.76
CA THR A 191 -3.56 -14.99 23.48
C THR A 191 -2.57 -15.67 22.52
N GLY A 192 -1.28 -15.35 22.62
CA GLY A 192 -0.22 -15.96 21.81
C GLY A 192 0.45 -17.18 22.43
N ARG A 193 -0.16 -17.83 23.43
CA ARG A 193 0.22 -19.18 23.91
C ARG A 193 -1.02 -20.07 24.08
N GLY A 194 -2.14 -19.63 23.53
CA GLY A 194 -3.46 -20.20 23.69
C GLY A 194 -3.69 -21.45 22.84
N LYS A 195 -4.93 -21.94 22.78
CA LYS A 195 -5.25 -23.05 21.87
C LYS A 195 -5.50 -22.48 20.47
N MET A 196 -4.78 -23.02 19.48
CA MET A 196 -4.97 -22.74 18.04
C MET A 196 -6.45 -22.54 17.67
N GLY A 197 -6.78 -21.37 17.11
CA GLY A 197 -8.04 -21.04 16.44
C GLY A 197 -9.02 -20.12 17.18
N THR A 198 -8.85 -19.86 18.49
CA THR A 198 -9.77 -18.99 19.28
C THR A 198 -9.13 -17.68 19.76
N ASP A 199 -7.82 -17.66 19.99
CA ASP A 199 -7.13 -16.55 20.64
C ASP A 199 -6.55 -15.53 19.63
N GLU A 200 -6.52 -15.88 18.34
CA GLU A 200 -5.96 -15.05 17.26
C GLU A 200 -6.75 -13.74 17.05
N GLU A 201 -8.07 -13.76 17.21
CA GLU A 201 -8.89 -12.53 17.15
C GLU A 201 -8.56 -11.58 18.30
N GLY A 202 -8.26 -12.13 19.48
CA GLY A 202 -7.83 -11.36 20.65
C GLY A 202 -6.46 -10.73 20.42
N PHE A 203 -5.53 -11.47 19.82
CA PHE A 203 -4.19 -11.00 19.47
C PHE A 203 -4.27 -9.88 18.42
N VAL A 204 -4.88 -10.15 17.27
CA VAL A 204 -5.04 -9.18 16.18
C VAL A 204 -5.83 -7.96 16.64
N GLY A 205 -6.90 -8.15 17.41
CA GLY A 205 -7.75 -7.07 17.93
C GLY A 205 -6.98 -6.04 18.75
N VAL A 206 -5.98 -6.45 19.53
CA VAL A 206 -5.09 -5.51 20.24
C VAL A 206 -4.27 -4.71 19.25
N LEU A 207 -3.68 -5.35 18.23
CA LEU A 207 -2.81 -4.70 17.25
C LEU A 207 -3.54 -3.67 16.39
N VAL A 208 -4.75 -4.01 15.90
CA VAL A 208 -5.48 -3.16 14.94
C VAL A 208 -6.23 -2.00 15.60
N ALA A 209 -6.59 -2.12 16.88
CA ALA A 209 -7.34 -1.09 17.59
C ALA A 209 -6.45 -0.11 18.36
N SER A 210 -5.22 -0.49 18.70
CA SER A 210 -4.36 0.30 19.58
C SER A 210 -3.59 1.41 18.85
N PRO A 211 -3.40 2.60 19.46
CA PRO A 211 -2.60 3.65 18.85
C PRO A 211 -1.15 3.21 18.60
N PRO A 212 -0.50 3.67 17.52
CA PRO A 212 0.88 3.29 17.21
C PRO A 212 1.88 3.59 18.33
N GLU A 213 1.71 4.72 19.04
CA GLU A 213 2.55 5.12 20.18
C GLU A 213 2.48 4.09 21.31
N HIS A 214 1.26 3.67 21.64
CA HIS A 214 1.00 2.67 22.66
C HIS A 214 1.56 1.31 22.24
N MET A 215 1.33 0.90 20.99
CA MET A 215 1.82 -0.38 20.48
C MET A 215 3.35 -0.46 20.43
N ARG A 216 4.06 0.65 20.18
CA ARG A 216 5.52 0.69 20.33
C ARG A 216 5.96 0.46 21.77
N ALA A 217 5.27 1.06 22.74
CA ALA A 217 5.54 0.84 24.15
C ALA A 217 5.25 -0.60 24.59
N VAL A 218 4.14 -1.19 24.10
CA VAL A 218 3.77 -2.59 24.33
C VAL A 218 4.81 -3.53 23.75
N ALA A 219 5.25 -3.32 22.50
CA ALA A 219 6.28 -4.17 21.88
C ALA A 219 7.59 -4.16 22.68
N ALA A 220 8.05 -2.97 23.10
CA ALA A 220 9.27 -2.85 23.92
C ALA A 220 9.13 -3.49 25.31
N ALA A 221 7.97 -3.33 25.95
CA ALA A 221 7.69 -3.94 27.26
C ALA A 221 7.55 -5.46 27.16
N TYR A 222 6.96 -5.97 26.08
CA TYR A 222 6.84 -7.40 25.80
C TYR A 222 8.24 -8.03 25.67
N GLU A 223 9.10 -7.45 24.85
CA GLU A 223 10.47 -7.95 24.65
C GLU A 223 11.29 -7.93 25.94
N LYS A 224 11.17 -6.86 26.73
CA LYS A 224 11.83 -6.79 28.04
C LYS A 224 11.34 -7.87 29.02
N LYS A 225 10.05 -8.21 28.99
CA LYS A 225 9.43 -9.11 29.97
C LYS A 225 9.64 -10.60 29.63
N TYR A 226 9.55 -10.95 28.35
CA TYR A 226 9.61 -12.33 27.89
C TYR A 226 10.91 -12.70 27.17
N GLU A 227 11.84 -11.74 27.03
CA GLU A 227 13.12 -11.91 26.32
C GLU A 227 12.94 -12.37 24.86
N GLU A 228 11.79 -12.05 24.28
CA GLU A 228 11.38 -12.41 22.92
C GLU A 228 10.61 -11.25 22.29
N SER A 229 10.94 -10.89 21.04
CA SER A 229 10.24 -9.80 20.36
C SER A 229 8.79 -10.19 20.00
N LEU A 230 7.90 -9.21 19.99
CA LEU A 230 6.49 -9.42 19.63
C LEU A 230 6.33 -10.00 18.21
N VAL A 231 7.24 -9.65 17.30
CA VAL A 231 7.32 -10.20 15.93
C VAL A 231 7.58 -11.71 15.97
N LYS A 232 8.54 -12.18 16.79
CA LYS A 232 8.83 -13.61 16.92
C LYS A 232 7.68 -14.37 17.56
N ALA A 233 7.08 -13.81 18.61
CA ALA A 233 5.90 -14.39 19.23
C ALA A 233 4.76 -14.56 18.22
N ALA A 234 4.48 -13.54 17.39
CA ALA A 234 3.47 -13.66 16.33
C ALA A 234 3.83 -14.72 15.27
N ALA A 235 5.11 -14.85 14.90
CA ALA A 235 5.55 -15.86 13.93
C ALA A 235 5.39 -17.31 14.44
N HIS A 236 5.30 -17.53 15.75
CA HIS A 236 5.00 -18.85 16.32
C HIS A 236 3.52 -19.20 16.28
N GLU A 237 2.65 -18.18 16.30
CA GLU A 237 1.19 -18.35 16.42
C GLU A 237 0.48 -18.38 15.08
N PHE A 238 1.00 -17.65 14.09
CA PHE A 238 0.43 -17.56 12.76
C PHE A 238 1.26 -18.34 11.75
N SER A 239 0.65 -18.77 10.66
CA SER A 239 1.35 -19.36 9.52
C SER A 239 0.83 -18.82 8.19
N GLY A 240 1.60 -19.01 7.12
CA GLY A 240 1.21 -18.63 5.76
C GLY A 240 0.92 -17.13 5.62
N ASP A 241 -0.12 -16.76 4.87
CA ASP A 241 -0.39 -15.35 4.60
C ASP A 241 -0.93 -14.60 5.82
N ALA A 242 -1.54 -15.31 6.78
CA ALA A 242 -1.94 -14.72 8.06
C ALA A 242 -0.70 -14.24 8.85
N GLU A 243 0.35 -15.05 8.87
CA GLU A 243 1.64 -14.68 9.46
C GLU A 243 2.21 -13.44 8.76
N LYS A 244 2.32 -13.45 7.44
CA LYS A 244 2.83 -12.31 6.66
C LYS A 244 2.08 -11.02 7.00
N ALA A 245 0.74 -11.06 7.07
CA ALA A 245 -0.09 -9.90 7.38
C ALA A 245 0.10 -9.39 8.81
N VAL A 246 0.17 -10.27 9.81
CA VAL A 246 0.37 -9.88 11.21
C VAL A 246 1.78 -9.34 11.43
N LEU A 247 2.81 -9.99 10.86
CA LEU A 247 4.18 -9.50 10.93
C LEU A 247 4.29 -8.13 10.25
N PHE A 248 3.66 -7.95 9.10
CA PHE A 248 3.60 -6.65 8.43
C PHE A 248 2.94 -5.58 9.31
N LEU A 249 1.83 -5.90 9.99
CA LEU A 249 1.16 -4.97 10.91
C LEU A 249 2.08 -4.49 12.03
N ILE A 250 2.69 -5.45 12.74
CA ILE A 250 3.57 -5.15 13.88
C ILE A 250 4.74 -4.30 13.41
N ARG A 251 5.40 -4.71 12.32
CA ARG A 251 6.60 -4.05 11.80
C ARG A 251 6.30 -2.70 11.17
N MET A 252 5.12 -2.48 10.61
CA MET A 252 4.68 -1.17 10.13
C MET A 252 4.53 -0.15 11.29
N ILE A 253 4.31 -0.63 12.51
CA ILE A 253 4.23 0.18 13.72
C ILE A 253 5.62 0.42 14.32
N THR A 254 6.46 -0.60 14.37
CA THR A 254 7.73 -0.60 15.12
C THR A 254 8.95 -0.23 14.27
N GLU A 255 8.99 -0.64 13.01
CA GLU A 255 10.17 -0.52 12.13
C GLU A 255 9.80 -0.35 10.63
N PRO A 256 8.94 0.64 10.28
CA PRO A 256 8.35 0.73 8.95
C PRO A 256 9.36 0.86 7.81
N LEU A 257 10.47 1.58 7.99
CA LEU A 257 11.46 1.76 6.91
C LEU A 257 12.25 0.47 6.62
N ASP A 258 12.59 -0.28 7.66
CA ASP A 258 13.27 -1.58 7.55
C ASP A 258 12.36 -2.63 6.90
N LEU A 259 11.08 -2.64 7.29
CA LEU A 259 10.04 -3.48 6.67
C LEU A 259 9.87 -3.15 5.19
N LEU A 260 9.78 -1.86 4.84
CA LEU A 260 9.57 -1.45 3.45
C LEU A 260 10.78 -1.73 2.58
N ALA A 261 12.00 -1.58 3.10
CA ALA A 261 13.20 -2.00 2.39
C ALA A 261 13.17 -3.49 2.06
N GLU A 262 12.74 -4.35 3.00
CA GLU A 262 12.56 -5.77 2.74
C GLU A 262 11.43 -6.03 1.75
N LEU A 263 10.29 -5.34 1.84
CA LEU A 263 9.18 -5.49 0.88
C LEU A 263 9.63 -5.24 -0.56
N PHE A 264 10.50 -4.24 -0.79
CA PHE A 264 11.10 -4.03 -2.11
C PHE A 264 11.98 -5.20 -2.53
N GLU A 265 12.80 -5.74 -1.62
CA GLU A 265 13.64 -6.90 -1.94
C GLU A 265 12.80 -8.15 -2.21
N GLU A 266 11.73 -8.41 -1.44
CA GLU A 266 10.83 -9.54 -1.65
C GLU A 266 10.23 -9.55 -3.06
N ALA A 267 9.92 -8.38 -3.62
CA ALA A 267 9.37 -8.27 -4.97
C ALA A 267 10.40 -8.58 -6.08
N MET A 268 11.69 -8.62 -5.75
CA MET A 268 12.79 -8.74 -6.71
C MET A 268 13.67 -9.98 -6.48
N LYS A 269 13.63 -10.59 -5.30
CA LYS A 269 14.52 -11.70 -4.95
C LYS A 269 14.03 -13.01 -5.56
N GLY A 270 14.97 -13.87 -5.93
CA GLY A 270 14.67 -15.22 -6.43
C GLY A 270 14.70 -15.30 -7.95
N PHE A 271 13.94 -16.24 -8.52
CA PHE A 271 13.86 -16.43 -9.97
C PHE A 271 12.76 -15.54 -10.55
N GLY A 272 13.16 -14.43 -11.16
CA GLY A 272 12.26 -13.43 -11.71
C GLY A 272 11.85 -12.38 -10.69
N THR A 273 11.05 -11.43 -11.13
CA THR A 273 10.53 -10.31 -10.33
C THR A 273 9.00 -10.41 -10.29
N ASP A 274 8.39 -10.07 -9.15
CA ASP A 274 6.96 -9.79 -9.10
C ASP A 274 6.73 -8.33 -9.50
N GLU A 275 6.50 -8.09 -10.79
CA GLU A 275 6.30 -6.74 -11.32
C GLU A 275 5.05 -6.07 -10.74
N ASN A 276 4.03 -6.84 -10.33
CA ASN A 276 2.83 -6.25 -9.72
C ASN A 276 3.15 -5.75 -8.31
N ALA A 277 3.85 -6.54 -7.50
CA ALA A 277 4.29 -6.14 -6.16
C ALA A 277 5.27 -4.97 -6.24
N LEU A 278 6.24 -5.01 -7.16
CA LEU A 278 7.21 -3.95 -7.34
C LEU A 278 6.56 -2.64 -7.81
N SER A 279 5.68 -2.69 -8.82
CA SER A 279 4.91 -1.53 -9.28
C SER A 279 4.06 -0.92 -8.16
N SER A 280 3.39 -1.78 -7.40
CA SER A 280 2.57 -1.39 -6.26
C SER A 280 3.42 -0.70 -5.19
N ALA A 281 4.59 -1.24 -4.86
CA ALA A 281 5.50 -0.68 -3.87
C ALA A 281 6.06 0.68 -4.32
N VAL A 282 6.57 0.80 -5.55
CA VAL A 282 7.10 2.05 -6.10
C VAL A 282 6.05 3.16 -6.08
N VAL A 283 4.82 2.86 -6.54
CA VAL A 283 3.75 3.85 -6.58
C VAL A 283 3.26 4.24 -5.18
N ARG A 284 3.01 3.25 -4.32
CA ARG A 284 2.39 3.47 -3.01
C ARG A 284 3.32 4.17 -2.03
N TYR A 285 4.60 3.81 -2.04
CA TYR A 285 5.58 4.33 -1.09
C TYR A 285 6.45 5.44 -1.66
N HIS A 286 6.09 6.00 -2.83
CA HIS A 286 6.83 7.09 -3.48
C HIS A 286 7.21 8.20 -2.50
N ILE A 287 6.24 8.68 -1.71
CA ILE A 287 6.42 9.77 -0.74
C ILE A 287 7.42 9.49 0.39
N VAL A 288 7.70 8.22 0.66
CA VAL A 288 8.66 7.78 1.68
C VAL A 288 9.92 7.13 1.07
N LEU A 289 10.04 7.06 -0.26
CA LEU A 289 11.19 6.44 -0.93
C LEU A 289 12.52 7.08 -0.53
N ARG A 290 12.54 8.40 -0.30
CA ARG A 290 13.73 9.12 0.17
C ARG A 290 14.30 8.50 1.45
N ASP A 291 13.43 8.09 2.36
CA ASP A 291 13.81 7.58 3.68
C ASP A 291 14.07 6.06 3.63
N ILE A 292 13.45 5.34 2.67
CA ILE A 292 13.71 3.90 2.43
C ILE A 292 15.08 3.67 1.78
N LYS A 293 15.48 4.50 0.80
CA LYS A 293 16.74 4.35 0.05
C LYS A 293 17.99 4.11 0.94
N PRO A 294 18.29 4.94 1.96
CA PRO A 294 19.46 4.72 2.82
C PRO A 294 19.35 3.46 3.69
N VAL A 295 18.15 3.11 4.15
CA VAL A 295 17.91 1.90 4.95
C VAL A 295 18.15 0.65 4.10
N TYR A 296 17.60 0.63 2.89
CA TYR A 296 17.83 -0.44 1.93
C TYR A 296 19.32 -0.62 1.63
N LYS A 297 20.04 0.46 1.32
CA LYS A 297 21.49 0.41 1.06
C LYS A 297 22.27 -0.16 2.24
N LYS A 298 21.97 0.30 3.45
CA LYS A 298 22.63 -0.20 4.67
C LYS A 298 22.40 -1.69 4.86
N LYS A 299 21.20 -2.17 4.54
CA LYS A 299 20.77 -3.55 4.78
C LYS A 299 21.27 -4.54 3.74
N PHE A 300 21.18 -4.18 2.46
CA PHE A 300 21.48 -5.07 1.33
C PHE A 300 22.81 -4.74 0.64
N GLY A 301 23.51 -3.68 1.06
CA GLY A 301 24.80 -3.29 0.50
C GLY A 301 24.73 -2.71 -0.91
N LYS A 302 23.53 -2.44 -1.44
CA LYS A 302 23.28 -1.99 -2.81
C LYS A 302 22.26 -0.87 -2.86
N GLU A 303 22.38 0.05 -3.81
CA GLU A 303 21.37 1.09 -4.01
C GLU A 303 20.06 0.48 -4.51
N LEU A 304 18.92 0.84 -3.88
CA LEU A 304 17.60 0.31 -4.29
C LEU A 304 17.30 0.61 -5.76
N ARG A 305 17.71 1.79 -6.26
CA ARG A 305 17.54 2.16 -7.67
C ARG A 305 18.30 1.20 -8.61
N GLU A 306 19.53 0.87 -8.23
CA GLU A 306 20.39 -0.03 -9.00
C GLU A 306 19.81 -1.44 -8.98
N ARG A 307 19.38 -1.91 -7.82
CA ARG A 307 18.68 -3.19 -7.68
C ARG A 307 17.46 -3.29 -8.61
N ILE A 308 16.60 -2.27 -8.63
CA ILE A 308 15.41 -2.25 -9.49
C ILE A 308 15.82 -2.29 -10.97
N ALA A 309 16.83 -1.52 -11.37
CA ALA A 309 17.27 -1.43 -12.75
C ALA A 309 17.83 -2.74 -13.33
N GLU A 310 18.25 -3.69 -12.47
CA GLU A 310 18.70 -5.02 -12.88
C GLU A 310 17.54 -5.99 -13.15
N GLU A 311 16.38 -5.74 -12.56
CA GLU A 311 15.21 -6.61 -12.63
C GLU A 311 14.21 -6.21 -13.71
N VAL A 312 14.29 -4.98 -14.19
CA VAL A 312 13.29 -4.42 -15.11
C VAL A 312 13.91 -4.02 -16.44
N SER A 313 13.13 -4.13 -17.51
CA SER A 313 13.58 -3.78 -18.86
C SER A 313 12.43 -3.26 -19.72
N GLY A 314 12.77 -2.77 -20.92
CA GLY A 314 11.81 -2.21 -21.87
C GLY A 314 11.05 -0.99 -21.34
N ASP A 315 9.92 -0.68 -21.96
CA ASP A 315 9.12 0.51 -21.60
C ASP A 315 8.58 0.45 -20.16
N TYR A 316 8.32 -0.75 -19.64
CA TYR A 316 7.99 -0.97 -18.23
C TYR A 316 9.12 -0.54 -17.30
N GLY A 317 10.35 -1.00 -17.56
CA GLY A 317 11.50 -0.64 -16.74
C GLY A 317 11.83 0.85 -16.80
N GLU A 318 11.77 1.45 -18.00
CA GLU A 318 11.95 2.89 -18.18
C GLU A 318 10.92 3.70 -17.39
N LEU A 319 9.65 3.31 -17.44
CA LEU A 319 8.57 3.96 -16.70
C LEU A 319 8.76 3.81 -15.18
N LEU A 320 8.99 2.59 -14.69
CA LEU A 320 9.13 2.32 -13.27
C LEU A 320 10.29 3.11 -12.65
N LEU A 321 11.44 3.15 -13.34
CA LEU A 321 12.59 3.95 -12.89
C LEU A 321 12.31 5.45 -12.94
N SER A 322 11.57 5.93 -13.95
CA SER A 322 11.16 7.33 -13.99
C SER A 322 10.26 7.70 -12.81
N VAL A 323 9.35 6.82 -12.40
CA VAL A 323 8.51 7.01 -11.22
C VAL A 323 9.34 6.99 -9.95
N PHE A 324 10.28 6.06 -9.82
CA PHE A 324 11.16 5.95 -8.66
C PHE A 324 12.09 7.18 -8.48
N ASP A 325 12.49 7.79 -9.59
CA ASP A 325 13.37 8.97 -9.65
C ASP A 325 12.60 10.30 -9.55
N ALA A 326 11.28 10.28 -9.64
CA ALA A 326 10.47 11.49 -9.50
C ALA A 326 10.68 12.10 -8.10
N ARG A 327 10.80 13.42 -8.06
CA ARG A 327 10.95 14.17 -6.81
C ARG A 327 9.57 14.59 -6.34
N ASP A 328 9.25 14.33 -5.08
CA ASP A 328 8.10 14.97 -4.42
C ASP A 328 8.33 16.47 -4.19
#